data_AF-A0A6G3Z7W6-F1
#
_entry.id   AF-A0A6G3Z7W6-F1
#
_cell.length_a   1.000
_cell.length_b   1.000
_cell.length_c   1.000
_cell.angle_alpha   90.00
_cell.angle_beta   90.00
_cell.angle_gamma   90.00
#
_symmetry.space_group_name_H-M   'P 1'
#
loop_
_entity.id
_entity.type
_entity.pdbx_description
1 polymer ?
#
loop_
_entity_poly.entity_id
_entity_poly.type
_entity_poly.pdbx_seq_one_letter_code
_entity_poly.pdbx_strand_id
1 'polypeptide(L)'
;MRFHPGNIYLFSRNSYSFVWHLIFFGGTLTELVSGNFFSIQPALAQLIPDDTLGVESTVVTSSIETDNVLVEQIEGGATRGSFLFHSFFDFNIAENQQVYFANPNGIDHILTRITGLSSSNIFGTLGVSGEADLFLLNPNGVIFGPNVQLDIRGSFLVSTADSFNLGNAAEFSATDPQAPPLLIVDVPVGLQYGALTQGDITNAGILQVGQNLVISADNIVSTGQLLAPHGELKVEGITGDVQVQAIAADTATLFTAENLILEESQLWTQGDLSLL
;
A
#
# COMPACT_ATOMS: atom_id res chain seq x y z
N MET A 1 36.36 20.87 -25.47
CA MET A 1 35.11 20.16 -25.10
C MET A 1 35.16 18.79 -25.74
N ARG A 2 35.40 17.75 -24.92
CA ARG A 2 35.48 16.35 -25.35
C ARG A 2 34.10 15.73 -25.15
N PHE A 3 33.48 15.28 -26.23
CA PHE A 3 32.27 14.47 -26.18
C PHE A 3 32.65 13.03 -25.81
N HIS A 4 32.03 12.49 -24.77
CA HIS A 4 32.12 11.08 -24.38
C HIS A 4 31.05 10.28 -25.14
N PRO A 5 31.38 9.08 -25.67
CA PRO A 5 30.38 8.19 -26.26
C PRO A 5 29.69 7.36 -25.16
N GLY A 6 28.37 7.50 -25.05
CA GLY A 6 27.53 6.62 -24.23
C GLY A 6 27.25 5.30 -24.97
N ASN A 7 27.39 4.19 -24.26
CA ASN A 7 27.13 2.85 -24.78
C ASN A 7 25.62 2.63 -25.01
N ILE A 8 25.27 2.17 -26.20
CA ILE A 8 23.94 1.65 -26.54
C ILE A 8 23.97 0.15 -26.23
N TYR A 9 23.16 -0.32 -25.27
CA TYR A 9 22.94 -1.74 -25.05
C TYR A 9 21.63 -2.16 -25.73
N LEU A 10 21.74 -2.88 -26.84
CA LEU A 10 20.64 -3.60 -27.46
C LEU A 10 20.57 -5.00 -26.82
N PHE A 11 19.61 -5.23 -25.93
CA PHE A 11 19.33 -6.57 -25.43
C PHE A 11 18.44 -7.31 -26.43
N SER A 12 19.03 -8.28 -27.11
CA SER A 12 18.34 -9.32 -27.86
C SER A 12 17.55 -10.20 -26.89
N ARG A 13 16.22 -10.30 -27.05
CA ARG A 13 15.39 -11.32 -26.39
C ARG A 13 15.85 -12.71 -26.81
N ASN A 14 16.70 -13.34 -26.00
CA ASN A 14 16.93 -14.78 -26.09
C ASN A 14 15.66 -15.50 -25.64
N SER A 15 14.98 -16.12 -26.60
CA SER A 15 13.86 -17.01 -26.36
C SER A 15 14.42 -18.32 -25.77
N TYR A 16 14.10 -18.61 -24.51
CA TYR A 16 14.42 -19.91 -23.91
C TYR A 16 13.51 -20.99 -24.51
N SER A 17 13.93 -21.57 -25.63
CA SER A 17 13.37 -22.82 -26.14
C SER A 17 14.18 -23.98 -25.57
N PHE A 18 13.72 -24.58 -24.46
CA PHE A 18 14.26 -25.86 -23.99
C PHE A 18 13.78 -26.97 -24.93
N VAL A 19 14.63 -27.34 -25.89
CA VAL A 19 14.43 -28.55 -26.71
C VAL A 19 15.10 -29.72 -26.01
N TRP A 20 14.30 -30.61 -25.42
CA TRP A 20 14.81 -31.91 -24.97
C TRP A 20 14.95 -32.84 -26.17
N HIS A 21 16.17 -33.28 -26.47
CA HIS A 21 16.39 -34.41 -27.38
C HIS A 21 16.14 -35.72 -26.61
N LEU A 22 15.13 -36.48 -27.03
CA LEU A 22 14.89 -37.83 -26.51
C LEU A 22 15.57 -38.84 -27.44
N ILE A 23 16.66 -39.46 -26.97
CA ILE A 23 17.29 -40.60 -27.64
C ILE A 23 16.54 -41.86 -27.19
N PHE A 24 15.87 -42.54 -28.11
CA PHE A 24 15.25 -43.84 -27.85
C PHE A 24 16.30 -44.95 -27.91
N PHE A 25 16.58 -45.59 -26.77
CA PHE A 25 17.10 -46.96 -26.74
C PHE A 25 16.03 -47.88 -26.14
N GLY A 26 15.72 -48.95 -26.88
CA GLY A 26 14.66 -49.89 -26.55
C GLY A 26 14.92 -50.63 -25.24
N GLY A 27 13.98 -50.49 -24.31
CA GLY A 27 13.86 -51.27 -23.09
C GLY A 27 12.57 -50.85 -22.38
N THR A 28 11.65 -51.78 -22.13
CA THR A 28 10.37 -51.49 -21.48
C THR A 28 10.60 -51.15 -20.01
N LEU A 29 10.61 -49.87 -19.68
CA LEU A 29 10.57 -49.34 -18.32
C LEU A 29 9.20 -48.70 -18.10
N THR A 30 8.36 -49.34 -17.29
CA THR A 30 7.15 -48.73 -16.75
C THR A 30 7.54 -47.75 -15.65
N GLU A 31 7.72 -46.48 -16.00
CA GLU A 31 7.89 -45.42 -15.02
C GLU A 31 6.51 -44.88 -14.61
N LEU A 32 6.14 -45.14 -13.35
CA LEU A 32 5.06 -44.43 -12.68
C LEU A 32 5.50 -42.98 -12.52
N VAL A 33 5.03 -42.12 -13.41
CA VAL A 33 5.14 -40.66 -13.25
C VAL A 33 4.18 -40.27 -12.13
N SER A 34 4.67 -40.25 -10.90
CA SER A 34 4.00 -39.62 -9.76
C SER A 34 3.98 -38.11 -10.00
N GLY A 35 2.95 -37.63 -10.70
CA GLY A 35 2.71 -36.19 -10.84
C GLY A 35 2.43 -35.60 -9.46
N ASN A 36 3.42 -34.94 -8.86
CA ASN A 36 3.18 -34.00 -7.78
C ASN A 36 2.45 -32.81 -8.38
N PHE A 37 1.12 -32.85 -8.33
CA PHE A 37 0.31 -31.65 -8.52
C PHE A 37 0.62 -30.74 -7.33
N PHE A 38 1.51 -29.77 -7.53
CA PHE A 38 1.56 -28.62 -6.65
C PHE A 38 0.22 -27.90 -6.80
N SER A 39 -0.68 -28.15 -5.86
CA SER A 39 -1.85 -27.29 -5.67
C SER A 39 -1.29 -25.94 -5.26
N ILE A 40 -1.26 -25.00 -6.21
CA ILE A 40 -1.10 -23.59 -5.86
C ILE A 40 -2.41 -23.24 -5.17
N GLN A 41 -2.45 -23.39 -3.84
CA GLN A 41 -3.53 -22.78 -3.09
C GLN A 41 -3.40 -21.28 -3.34
N PRO A 42 -4.45 -20.61 -3.87
CA PRO A 42 -4.46 -19.16 -3.86
C PRO A 42 -4.20 -18.75 -2.42
N ALA A 43 -3.19 -17.90 -2.19
CA ALA A 43 -2.98 -17.33 -0.88
C ALA A 43 -4.29 -16.59 -0.55
N LEU A 44 -5.03 -17.10 0.45
CA LEU A 44 -6.12 -16.33 1.01
C LEU A 44 -5.48 -15.03 1.52
N ALA A 45 -6.06 -13.89 1.16
CA ALA A 45 -5.66 -12.63 1.77
C ALA A 45 -5.76 -12.74 3.30
N GLN A 46 -4.79 -12.12 3.96
CA GLN A 46 -4.58 -12.24 5.40
C GLN A 46 -4.73 -10.85 6.01
N LEU A 47 -5.81 -10.65 6.75
CA LEU A 47 -5.93 -9.60 7.77
C LEU A 47 -5.71 -10.25 9.12
N ILE A 48 -4.50 -10.09 9.65
CA ILE A 48 -4.08 -10.70 10.91
C ILE A 48 -3.76 -9.55 11.88
N PRO A 49 -4.66 -9.21 12.81
CA PRO A 49 -4.34 -8.31 13.91
C PRO A 49 -3.14 -8.81 14.72
N ASP A 50 -2.37 -7.87 15.28
CA ASP A 50 -1.37 -8.19 16.29
C ASP A 50 -1.86 -7.83 17.71
N ASP A 51 -1.05 -8.18 18.71
CA ASP A 51 -1.36 -7.93 20.13
C ASP A 51 -0.72 -6.65 20.68
N THR A 52 -0.15 -5.79 19.82
CA THR A 52 0.68 -4.64 20.25
C THR A 52 -0.14 -3.47 20.80
N LEU A 53 -1.48 -3.49 20.63
CA LEU A 53 -2.42 -2.59 21.32
C LEU A 53 -2.87 -3.12 22.68
N GLY A 54 -2.42 -4.30 23.09
CA GLY A 54 -2.80 -4.91 24.36
C GLY A 54 -4.30 -5.22 24.44
N VAL A 55 -4.98 -4.70 25.46
CA VAL A 55 -6.41 -4.97 25.70
C VAL A 55 -7.34 -4.22 24.74
N GLU A 56 -6.82 -3.24 24.01
CA GLU A 56 -7.54 -2.43 23.00
C GLU A 56 -7.25 -2.99 21.60
N SER A 57 -7.26 -4.31 21.46
CA SER A 57 -6.86 -4.99 20.22
C SER A 57 -7.79 -4.68 19.05
N THR A 58 -7.23 -4.78 17.85
CA THR A 58 -8.03 -4.73 16.62
C THR A 58 -8.80 -6.03 16.45
N VAL A 59 -10.06 -5.92 16.05
CA VAL A 59 -10.95 -7.05 15.83
C VAL A 59 -11.37 -7.06 14.37
N VAL A 60 -11.29 -8.21 13.72
CA VAL A 60 -11.79 -8.41 12.35
C VAL A 60 -13.01 -9.31 12.41
N THR A 61 -14.13 -8.85 11.86
CA THR A 61 -15.36 -9.62 11.74
C THR A 61 -15.65 -9.87 10.25
N SER A 62 -15.78 -11.14 9.89
CA SER A 62 -15.99 -11.54 8.49
C SER A 62 -17.45 -11.91 8.22
N SER A 63 -17.95 -11.48 7.08
CA SER A 63 -19.29 -11.80 6.58
C SER A 63 -19.24 -12.08 5.07
N ILE A 64 -20.27 -12.78 4.57
CA ILE A 64 -20.41 -13.05 3.13
C ILE A 64 -21.68 -12.36 2.65
N GLU A 65 -21.54 -11.47 1.68
CA GLU A 65 -22.65 -10.79 1.04
C GLU A 65 -23.28 -11.62 -0.08
N THR A 66 -24.35 -11.09 -0.68
CA THR A 66 -24.94 -11.64 -1.90
C THR A 66 -23.86 -11.67 -2.99
N ASP A 67 -23.85 -12.71 -3.82
CA ASP A 67 -22.81 -12.99 -4.84
C ASP A 67 -21.45 -13.49 -4.30
N ASN A 68 -21.40 -13.98 -3.05
CA ASN A 68 -20.24 -14.67 -2.48
C ASN A 68 -19.00 -13.77 -2.34
N VAL A 69 -19.24 -12.48 -2.11
CA VAL A 69 -18.21 -11.47 -1.80
C VAL A 69 -17.86 -11.57 -0.32
N LEU A 70 -16.56 -11.70 -0.01
CA LEU A 70 -16.06 -11.64 1.37
C LEU A 70 -15.98 -10.18 1.80
N VAL A 71 -16.72 -9.84 2.85
CA VAL A 71 -16.71 -8.51 3.47
C VAL A 71 -16.18 -8.65 4.89
N GLU A 72 -15.09 -7.95 5.19
CA GLU A 72 -14.49 -7.93 6.51
C GLU A 72 -14.55 -6.53 7.10
N GLN A 73 -15.03 -6.44 8.33
CA GLN A 73 -15.11 -5.19 9.07
C GLN A 73 -14.03 -5.19 10.14
N ILE A 74 -13.27 -4.09 10.19
CA ILE A 74 -12.24 -3.83 11.19
C ILE A 74 -12.87 -2.97 12.29
N GLU A 75 -12.93 -3.51 13.49
CA GLU A 75 -13.53 -2.93 14.68
C GLU A 75 -12.55 -2.97 15.87
N GLY A 76 -12.98 -2.53 17.05
CA GLY A 76 -12.13 -2.45 18.23
C GLY A 76 -11.08 -1.36 18.08
N GLY A 77 -9.83 -1.64 18.46
CA GLY A 77 -8.74 -0.68 18.43
C GLY A 77 -8.69 0.26 19.63
N ALA A 78 -7.61 1.04 19.72
CA ALA A 78 -7.40 2.00 20.80
C ALA A 78 -7.92 3.37 20.38
N THR A 79 -8.78 4.00 21.18
CA THR A 79 -9.34 5.34 20.89
C THR A 79 -8.67 6.41 21.76
N ARG A 80 -8.27 7.53 21.16
CA ARG A 80 -7.67 8.69 21.83
C ARG A 80 -8.22 9.98 21.22
N GLY A 81 -9.28 10.53 21.81
CA GLY A 81 -9.98 11.66 21.21
C GLY A 81 -10.59 11.27 19.87
N SER A 82 -10.26 12.01 18.81
CA SER A 82 -10.71 11.74 17.44
C SER A 82 -9.84 10.72 16.68
N PHE A 83 -8.82 10.15 17.32
CA PHE A 83 -7.94 9.15 16.73
C PHE A 83 -8.36 7.73 17.12
N LEU A 84 -8.43 6.84 16.14
CA LEU A 84 -8.61 5.41 16.30
C LEU A 84 -7.39 4.67 15.78
N PHE A 85 -6.77 3.83 16.61
CA PHE A 85 -5.54 3.11 16.30
C PHE A 85 -5.83 1.64 16.05
N HIS A 86 -5.32 1.14 14.92
CA HIS A 86 -5.30 -0.27 14.57
C HIS A 86 -3.88 -0.77 14.33
N SER A 87 -3.66 -2.05 14.64
CA SER A 87 -2.36 -2.70 14.46
C SER A 87 -2.55 -4.10 13.92
N PHE A 88 -1.81 -4.41 12.86
CA PHE A 88 -1.84 -5.68 12.16
C PHE A 88 -0.44 -6.27 12.07
N PHE A 89 -0.34 -7.58 12.19
CA PHE A 89 0.85 -8.30 11.79
C PHE A 89 0.93 -8.39 10.26
N ASP A 90 -0.15 -8.82 9.60
CA ASP A 90 -0.27 -8.84 8.15
C ASP A 90 -1.57 -8.15 7.72
N PHE A 91 -1.49 -7.37 6.63
CA PHE A 91 -2.63 -6.64 6.08
C PHE A 91 -2.63 -6.77 4.56
N ASN A 92 -3.44 -7.69 4.04
CA ASN A 92 -3.62 -7.94 2.61
C ASN A 92 -5.11 -8.03 2.28
N ILE A 93 -5.48 -7.57 1.09
CA ILE A 93 -6.84 -7.57 0.57
C ILE A 93 -6.82 -8.24 -0.80
N ALA A 94 -7.47 -9.40 -0.93
CA ALA A 94 -7.56 -10.17 -2.17
C ALA A 94 -8.52 -9.51 -3.17
N GLU A 95 -8.40 -9.91 -4.43
CA GLU A 95 -9.41 -9.58 -5.43
C GLU A 95 -10.79 -10.07 -4.98
N ASN A 96 -11.83 -9.27 -5.22
CA ASN A 96 -13.21 -9.52 -4.81
C ASN A 96 -13.44 -9.63 -3.28
N GLN A 97 -12.45 -9.25 -2.47
CA GLN A 97 -12.63 -9.00 -1.04
C GLN A 97 -12.90 -7.51 -0.80
N GLN A 98 -13.73 -7.21 0.18
CA GLN A 98 -13.95 -5.86 0.66
C GLN A 98 -13.58 -5.77 2.14
N VAL A 99 -12.82 -4.76 2.50
CA VAL A 99 -12.39 -4.52 3.88
C VAL A 99 -12.75 -3.09 4.26
N TYR A 100 -13.49 -2.96 5.36
CA TYR A 100 -13.94 -1.67 5.85
C TYR A 100 -13.49 -1.44 7.28
N PHE A 101 -12.88 -0.28 7.52
CA PHE A 101 -12.72 0.23 8.88
C PHE A 101 -14.06 0.77 9.39
N ALA A 102 -14.47 0.33 10.58
CA ALA A 102 -15.57 0.95 11.28
C ALA A 102 -15.21 2.40 11.65
N ASN A 103 -16.18 3.30 11.57
CA ASN A 103 -16.01 4.69 11.97
C ASN A 103 -16.99 5.04 13.10
N PRO A 104 -16.64 4.76 14.37
CA PRO A 104 -17.45 5.16 15.51
C PRO A 104 -17.63 6.68 15.61
N ASN A 105 -18.70 7.12 16.26
CA ASN A 105 -18.97 8.54 16.43
C ASN A 105 -17.81 9.29 17.10
N GLY A 106 -17.38 10.39 16.49
CA GLY A 106 -16.33 11.26 17.00
C GLY A 106 -14.91 10.84 16.62
N ILE A 107 -14.75 9.85 15.73
CA ILE A 107 -13.46 9.50 15.11
C ILE A 107 -13.32 10.24 13.78
N ASP A 108 -12.23 11.00 13.66
CA ASP A 108 -11.87 11.73 12.44
C ASP A 108 -10.66 11.10 11.73
N HIS A 109 -9.80 10.38 12.48
CA HIS A 109 -8.56 9.81 11.95
C HIS A 109 -8.38 8.36 12.38
N ILE A 110 -8.19 7.47 11.41
CA ILE A 110 -7.93 6.04 11.63
C ILE A 110 -6.48 5.76 11.26
N LEU A 111 -5.64 5.49 12.26
CA LEU A 111 -4.21 5.21 12.09
C LEU A 111 -3.97 3.71 12.18
N THR A 112 -3.47 3.14 11.09
CA THR A 112 -3.22 1.71 10.95
C THR A 112 -1.75 1.46 10.70
N ARG A 113 -1.13 0.61 11.51
CA ARG A 113 0.25 0.14 11.31
C ARG A 113 0.31 -1.35 11.00
N ILE A 114 1.28 -1.74 10.19
CA ILE A 114 1.64 -3.14 9.93
C ILE A 114 3.00 -3.41 10.59
N THR A 115 3.03 -4.35 11.53
CA THR A 115 4.21 -4.69 12.34
C THR A 115 4.95 -5.94 11.85
N GLY A 116 4.34 -6.71 10.93
CA GLY A 116 5.00 -7.83 10.27
C GLY A 116 6.06 -7.39 9.28
N LEU A 117 6.68 -8.37 8.63
CA LEU A 117 7.80 -8.18 7.70
C LEU A 117 7.37 -8.25 6.22
N SER A 118 6.07 -8.41 5.97
CA SER A 118 5.51 -8.54 4.62
C SER A 118 5.02 -7.19 4.12
N SER A 119 5.15 -6.96 2.81
CA SER A 119 4.43 -5.87 2.16
C SER A 119 2.91 -6.11 2.18
N SER A 120 2.15 -5.03 2.06
CA SER A 120 0.69 -5.09 1.96
C SER A 120 0.24 -5.19 0.51
N ASN A 121 -0.43 -6.29 0.15
CA ASN A 121 -1.03 -6.47 -1.17
C ASN A 121 -2.51 -6.07 -1.13
N ILE A 122 -2.88 -5.00 -1.82
CA ILE A 122 -4.23 -4.42 -1.82
C ILE A 122 -4.83 -4.55 -3.22
N PHE A 123 -5.53 -5.65 -3.46
CA PHE A 123 -6.08 -6.02 -4.78
C PHE A 123 -7.60 -5.94 -4.83
N GLY A 124 -8.27 -5.82 -3.68
CA GLY A 124 -9.72 -5.66 -3.57
C GLY A 124 -10.15 -4.25 -3.16
N THR A 125 -11.25 -4.16 -2.42
CA THR A 125 -11.80 -2.89 -1.91
C THR A 125 -11.27 -2.61 -0.51
N LEU A 126 -10.70 -1.42 -0.33
CA LEU A 126 -10.32 -0.85 0.96
C LEU A 126 -11.21 0.37 1.23
N GLY A 127 -11.94 0.38 2.34
CA GLY A 127 -12.84 1.48 2.65
C GLY A 127 -12.95 1.84 4.12
N VAL A 128 -13.68 2.92 4.37
CA VAL A 128 -14.05 3.41 5.71
C VAL A 128 -15.56 3.54 5.75
N SER A 129 -16.21 2.96 6.76
CA SER A 129 -17.67 3.06 6.97
C SER A 129 -18.07 4.42 7.55
N GLY A 130 -17.71 5.50 6.87
CA GLY A 130 -17.95 6.88 7.28
C GLY A 130 -17.05 7.88 6.55
N GLU A 131 -16.73 9.00 7.19
CA GLU A 131 -15.95 10.09 6.59
C GLU A 131 -14.53 10.25 7.16
N ALA A 132 -14.13 9.42 8.12
CA ALA A 132 -12.80 9.53 8.73
C ALA A 132 -11.69 9.36 7.69
N ASP A 133 -10.59 10.08 7.93
CA ASP A 133 -9.35 9.91 7.19
C ASP A 133 -8.71 8.57 7.56
N LEU A 134 -8.13 7.89 6.56
CA LEU A 134 -7.39 6.65 6.76
C LEU A 134 -5.89 6.88 6.56
N PHE A 135 -5.10 6.48 7.55
CA PHE A 135 -3.65 6.51 7.52
C PHE A 135 -3.12 5.08 7.61
N LEU A 136 -2.38 4.62 6.60
CA LEU A 136 -1.84 3.27 6.51
C LEU A 136 -0.31 3.31 6.46
N LEU A 137 0.32 2.59 7.39
CA LEU A 137 1.77 2.53 7.55
C LEU A 137 2.26 1.09 7.40
N ASN A 138 3.08 0.81 6.39
CA ASN A 138 3.80 -0.45 6.27
C ASN A 138 5.24 -0.20 5.78
N PRO A 139 6.24 -0.25 6.68
CA PRO A 139 7.67 -0.13 6.34
C PRO A 139 8.13 -1.05 5.20
N ASN A 140 7.49 -2.21 5.02
CA ASN A 140 7.88 -3.20 4.03
C ASN A 140 7.29 -2.94 2.63
N GLY A 141 6.49 -1.88 2.46
CA GLY A 141 5.93 -1.49 1.17
C GLY A 141 4.45 -1.84 1.00
N VAL A 142 3.85 -1.25 -0.03
CA VAL A 142 2.43 -1.43 -0.37
C VAL A 142 2.26 -1.59 -1.88
N ILE A 143 1.49 -2.61 -2.28
CA ILE A 143 1.25 -2.97 -3.68
C ILE A 143 -0.25 -2.87 -3.94
N PHE A 144 -0.65 -1.86 -4.71
CA PHE A 144 -2.03 -1.70 -5.18
C PHE A 144 -2.21 -2.37 -6.54
N GLY A 145 -3.10 -3.35 -6.58
CA GLY A 145 -3.38 -4.14 -7.79
C GLY A 145 -4.19 -3.37 -8.84
N PRO A 146 -4.30 -3.89 -10.06
CA PRO A 146 -5.02 -3.22 -11.15
C PRO A 146 -6.52 -3.06 -10.89
N ASN A 147 -7.10 -3.91 -10.02
CA ASN A 147 -8.52 -3.92 -9.68
C ASN A 147 -8.81 -3.28 -8.30
N VAL A 148 -7.81 -2.64 -7.68
CA VAL A 148 -8.00 -1.96 -6.40
C VAL A 148 -9.14 -0.95 -6.47
N GLN A 149 -9.93 -0.89 -5.40
CA GLN A 149 -10.93 0.15 -5.21
C GLN A 149 -10.75 0.76 -3.83
N LEU A 150 -10.73 2.08 -3.77
CA LEU A 150 -10.78 2.81 -2.52
C LEU A 150 -12.20 3.35 -2.33
N ASP A 151 -12.87 2.93 -1.25
CA ASP A 151 -14.13 3.53 -0.80
C ASP A 151 -13.86 4.38 0.45
N ILE A 152 -13.12 5.47 0.23
CA ILE A 152 -12.64 6.38 1.27
C ILE A 152 -13.17 7.78 0.94
N ARG A 153 -14.19 8.22 1.68
CA ARG A 153 -14.79 9.56 1.55
C ARG A 153 -13.94 10.66 2.16
N GLY A 154 -13.09 10.33 3.13
CA GLY A 154 -12.11 11.22 3.72
C GLY A 154 -10.81 11.30 2.91
N SER A 155 -9.73 11.64 3.58
CA SER A 155 -8.37 11.60 3.07
C SER A 155 -7.77 10.21 3.22
N PHE A 156 -6.80 9.88 2.37
CA PHE A 156 -5.99 8.67 2.50
C PHE A 156 -4.52 9.03 2.49
N LEU A 157 -3.80 8.61 3.53
CA LEU A 157 -2.35 8.62 3.57
C LEU A 157 -1.85 7.18 3.59
N VAL A 158 -0.96 6.85 2.67
CA VAL A 158 -0.23 5.58 2.67
C VAL A 158 1.27 5.84 2.70
N SER A 159 1.97 5.20 3.62
CA SER A 159 3.40 5.42 3.79
C SER A 159 4.19 4.17 4.17
N THR A 160 5.47 4.19 3.82
CA THR A 160 6.48 3.21 4.26
C THR A 160 7.42 3.78 5.32
N ALA A 161 7.04 4.88 5.98
CA ALA A 161 7.74 5.36 7.16
C ALA A 161 7.73 4.33 8.30
N ASP A 162 8.59 4.51 9.29
CA ASP A 162 8.68 3.64 10.47
C ASP A 162 7.57 3.95 11.49
N SER A 163 7.21 5.22 11.65
CA SER A 163 6.21 5.64 12.63
C SER A 163 5.42 6.88 12.21
N PHE A 164 4.22 6.99 12.76
CA PHE A 164 3.50 8.25 12.82
C PHE A 164 4.00 9.04 14.04
N ASN A 165 4.40 10.29 13.82
CA ASN A 165 4.72 11.23 14.88
C ASN A 165 3.45 11.99 15.29
N LEU A 166 3.06 11.85 16.54
CA LEU A 166 1.83 12.41 17.11
C LEU A 166 2.12 13.63 18.00
N GLY A 167 3.28 14.26 17.79
CA GLY A 167 3.80 15.39 18.56
C GLY A 167 4.14 15.07 20.01
N ASN A 168 4.75 16.04 20.72
CA ASN A 168 5.15 15.89 22.13
C ASN A 168 5.97 14.62 22.44
N ALA A 169 6.80 14.18 21.49
CA ALA A 169 7.58 12.94 21.54
C ALA A 169 6.75 11.64 21.61
N ALA A 170 5.45 11.70 21.29
CA ALA A 170 4.61 10.52 21.09
C ALA A 170 4.74 10.00 19.66
N GLU A 171 4.84 8.68 19.53
CA GLU A 171 4.85 8.00 18.24
C GLU A 171 3.92 6.78 18.24
N PHE A 172 3.45 6.42 17.05
CA PHE A 172 2.80 5.15 16.77
C PHE A 172 3.62 4.42 15.69
N SER A 173 4.51 3.54 16.16
CA SER A 173 5.56 2.92 15.34
C SER A 173 5.19 1.52 14.86
N ALA A 174 5.49 1.22 13.60
CA ALA A 174 5.42 -0.11 13.00
C ALA A 174 6.65 -0.96 13.32
N THR A 175 7.83 -0.34 13.50
CA THR A 175 9.12 -1.05 13.69
C THR A 175 9.55 -1.21 15.15
N ASP A 176 9.04 -0.37 16.06
CA ASP A 176 9.12 -0.55 17.52
C ASP A 176 7.72 -0.41 18.12
N PRO A 177 6.85 -1.42 17.94
CA PRO A 177 5.45 -1.26 18.24
C PRO A 177 5.16 -1.26 19.74
N GLN A 178 4.78 -0.09 20.24
CA GLN A 178 4.20 0.10 21.56
C GLN A 178 2.72 0.54 21.45
N ALA A 179 1.95 0.35 22.51
CA ALA A 179 0.58 0.87 22.57
C ALA A 179 0.58 2.41 22.54
N PRO A 180 -0.38 3.06 21.87
CA PRO A 180 -0.42 4.52 21.77
C PRO A 180 -0.65 5.15 23.15
N PRO A 181 -0.06 6.33 23.43
CA PRO A 181 -0.20 6.99 24.72
C PRO A 181 -1.67 7.32 25.02
N LEU A 182 -2.02 7.40 26.30
CA LEU A 182 -3.40 7.66 26.76
C LEU A 182 -3.95 9.03 26.35
N LEU A 183 -3.07 9.98 26.09
CA LEU A 183 -3.44 11.31 25.65
C LEU A 183 -2.64 11.66 24.40
N ILE A 184 -3.38 12.05 23.37
CA ILE A 184 -2.85 12.66 22.17
C ILE A 184 -3.46 14.07 22.13
N VAL A 185 -2.60 15.04 21.85
CA VAL A 185 -3.04 16.40 21.59
C VAL A 185 -3.25 16.49 20.09
N ASP A 186 -4.29 17.20 19.66
CA ASP A 186 -4.62 17.33 18.24
C ASP A 186 -3.52 18.11 17.49
N VAL A 187 -2.51 17.39 17.03
CA VAL A 187 -1.39 17.90 16.24
C VAL A 187 -1.37 17.19 14.89
N PRO A 188 -0.85 17.87 13.85
CA PRO A 188 -0.68 17.24 12.54
C PRO A 188 0.12 15.94 12.66
N VAL A 189 -0.39 14.87 12.05
CA VAL A 189 0.30 13.58 11.98
C VAL A 189 1.54 13.75 11.09
N GLY A 190 2.71 13.57 11.68
CA GLY A 190 3.98 13.53 10.96
C GLY A 190 4.38 12.11 10.57
N LEU A 191 5.27 11.97 9.59
CA LEU A 191 5.90 10.71 9.24
C LEU A 191 7.36 10.73 9.70
N GLN A 192 7.81 9.64 10.33
CA GLN A 192 9.19 9.46 10.75
C GLN A 192 9.82 8.28 10.02
N TYR A 193 10.86 8.59 9.25
CA TYR A 193 11.72 7.59 8.62
C TYR A 193 12.93 7.34 9.52
N GLY A 194 13.24 6.08 9.78
CA GLY A 194 14.47 5.67 10.45
C GLY A 194 15.60 5.39 9.45
N ALA A 195 16.56 4.57 9.88
CA ALA A 195 17.79 4.34 9.13
C ALA A 195 17.75 3.12 8.19
N LEU A 196 16.67 2.33 8.24
CA LEU A 196 16.50 1.16 7.39
C LEU A 196 15.92 1.56 6.04
N THR A 197 16.32 0.83 4.99
CA THR A 197 15.69 0.95 3.67
C THR A 197 14.25 0.51 3.77
N GLN A 198 13.34 1.36 3.32
CA GLN A 198 11.92 1.08 3.31
C GLN A 198 11.53 0.36 2.02
N GLY A 199 10.39 -0.32 2.07
CA GLY A 199 9.76 -0.84 0.88
C GLY A 199 9.23 0.26 -0.02
N ASP A 200 8.93 -0.14 -1.26
CA ASP A 200 8.35 0.75 -2.26
C ASP A 200 6.82 0.78 -2.16
N ILE A 201 6.22 1.83 -2.71
CA ILE A 201 4.78 1.84 -3.01
C ILE A 201 4.58 1.72 -4.52
N THR A 202 3.79 0.72 -4.92
CA THR A 202 3.43 0.51 -6.33
C THR A 202 1.92 0.59 -6.53
N ASN A 203 1.49 1.21 -7.62
CA ASN A 203 0.09 1.30 -8.00
C ASN A 203 -0.12 0.97 -9.47
N ALA A 204 -0.92 -0.06 -9.74
CA ALA A 204 -1.35 -0.45 -11.09
C ALA A 204 -2.83 -0.13 -11.38
N GLY A 205 -3.58 0.40 -10.41
CA GLY A 205 -5.02 0.63 -10.51
C GLY A 205 -5.41 2.10 -10.34
N ILE A 206 -6.65 2.35 -9.90
CA ILE A 206 -7.18 3.70 -9.69
C ILE A 206 -7.28 3.95 -8.18
N LEU A 207 -6.43 4.82 -7.66
CA LEU A 207 -6.51 5.28 -6.27
C LEU A 207 -7.29 6.59 -6.25
N GLN A 208 -8.59 6.50 -6.00
CA GLN A 208 -9.48 7.65 -5.90
C GLN A 208 -9.98 7.83 -4.48
N VAL A 209 -9.89 9.05 -3.96
CA VAL A 209 -10.38 9.41 -2.62
C VAL A 209 -11.34 10.58 -2.66
N GLY A 210 -12.10 10.78 -1.60
CA GLY A 210 -13.01 11.91 -1.47
C GLY A 210 -12.27 13.24 -1.25
N GLN A 211 -11.18 13.24 -0.46
CA GLN A 211 -10.44 14.43 -0.07
C GLN A 211 -8.98 14.37 -0.50
N ASN A 212 -8.01 14.39 0.43
CA ASN A 212 -6.58 14.42 0.11
C ASN A 212 -6.02 13.02 -0.09
N LEU A 213 -5.08 12.86 -1.03
CA LEU A 213 -4.32 11.63 -1.23
C LEU A 213 -2.84 11.90 -0.99
N VAL A 214 -2.24 11.22 -0.02
CA VAL A 214 -0.81 11.33 0.29
C VAL A 214 -0.15 9.96 0.13
N ILE A 215 0.89 9.89 -0.70
CA ILE A 215 1.71 8.69 -0.89
C ILE A 215 3.15 9.05 -0.56
N SER A 216 3.74 8.38 0.42
CA SER A 216 5.08 8.72 0.90
C SER A 216 5.93 7.46 1.14
N ALA A 217 7.00 7.28 0.36
CA ALA A 217 7.85 6.10 0.43
C ALA A 217 9.27 6.40 -0.06
N ASP A 218 10.19 5.45 0.02
CA ASP A 218 11.51 5.58 -0.58
C ASP A 218 11.38 5.71 -2.11
N ASN A 219 10.85 4.69 -2.79
CA ASN A 219 10.47 4.77 -4.20
C ASN A 219 8.95 4.62 -4.38
N ILE A 220 8.43 5.30 -5.39
CA ILE A 220 7.01 5.25 -5.75
C ILE A 220 6.87 5.00 -7.25
N VAL A 221 6.10 3.98 -7.62
CA VAL A 221 5.77 3.69 -9.02
C VAL A 221 4.27 3.56 -9.19
N SER A 222 3.63 4.57 -9.80
CA SER A 222 2.22 4.53 -10.17
C SER A 222 2.07 4.48 -11.69
N THR A 223 1.81 3.29 -12.22
CA THR A 223 1.41 3.09 -13.63
C THR A 223 -0.10 3.27 -13.83
N GLY A 224 -0.87 3.25 -12.74
CA GLY A 224 -2.28 3.57 -12.69
C GLY A 224 -2.58 5.07 -12.51
N GLN A 225 -3.75 5.39 -11.96
CA GLN A 225 -4.24 6.75 -11.75
C GLN A 225 -4.27 7.13 -10.27
N LEU A 226 -3.89 8.36 -9.95
CA LEU A 226 -3.99 8.96 -8.62
C LEU A 226 -4.98 10.12 -8.66
N LEU A 227 -6.11 9.99 -7.97
CA LEU A 227 -7.26 10.88 -8.10
C LEU A 227 -7.67 11.46 -6.74
N ALA A 228 -7.55 12.78 -6.60
CA ALA A 228 -8.01 13.57 -5.46
C ALA A 228 -8.81 14.79 -5.95
N PRO A 229 -9.93 14.60 -6.68
CA PRO A 229 -10.57 15.65 -7.50
C PRO A 229 -11.10 16.86 -6.71
N HIS A 230 -11.22 16.73 -5.39
CA HIS A 230 -11.69 17.77 -4.47
C HIS A 230 -10.67 18.10 -3.37
N GLY A 231 -9.44 17.60 -3.48
CA GLY A 231 -8.41 17.78 -2.46
C GLY A 231 -7.01 17.84 -3.05
N GLU A 232 -6.03 17.83 -2.15
CA GLU A 232 -4.62 17.84 -2.49
C GLU A 232 -4.12 16.42 -2.78
N LEU A 233 -3.36 16.27 -3.86
CA LEU A 233 -2.55 15.08 -4.12
C LEU A 233 -1.08 15.36 -3.77
N LYS A 234 -0.51 14.59 -2.87
CA LYS A 234 0.91 14.67 -2.50
C LYS A 234 1.60 13.33 -2.74
N VAL A 235 2.68 13.34 -3.50
CA VAL A 235 3.53 12.16 -3.74
C VAL A 235 4.96 12.51 -3.35
N GLU A 236 5.51 11.80 -2.38
CA GLU A 236 6.81 12.12 -1.77
C GLU A 236 7.74 10.90 -1.80
N GLY A 237 8.69 10.90 -2.74
CA GLY A 237 9.84 10.00 -2.75
C GLY A 237 10.93 10.52 -1.83
N ILE A 238 11.18 9.83 -0.71
CA ILE A 238 12.06 10.33 0.35
C ILE A 238 13.53 10.19 -0.02
N THR A 239 13.92 9.03 -0.54
CA THR A 239 15.31 8.73 -0.91
C THR A 239 15.47 8.18 -2.32
N GLY A 240 14.36 7.90 -3.02
CA GLY A 240 14.35 7.23 -4.31
C GLY A 240 13.40 7.89 -5.32
N ASP A 241 13.23 7.21 -6.44
CA ASP A 241 12.55 7.76 -7.63
C ASP A 241 11.03 7.81 -7.44
N VAL A 242 10.39 8.76 -8.12
CA VAL A 242 8.93 8.85 -8.25
C VAL A 242 8.55 8.73 -9.72
N GLN A 243 7.80 7.70 -10.07
CA GLN A 243 7.18 7.53 -11.37
C GLN A 243 5.66 7.63 -11.25
N VAL A 244 5.03 8.50 -12.05
CA VAL A 244 3.57 8.68 -12.02
C VAL A 244 3.01 8.82 -13.43
N GLN A 245 2.09 7.95 -13.82
CA GLN A 245 1.47 7.93 -15.15
C GLN A 245 0.31 8.93 -15.30
N ALA A 246 -0.56 9.03 -14.29
CA ALA A 246 -1.76 9.85 -14.41
C ALA A 246 -2.20 10.41 -13.05
N ILE A 247 -2.47 11.71 -13.02
CA ILE A 247 -3.04 12.38 -11.84
C ILE A 247 -4.22 13.28 -12.23
N ALA A 248 -5.21 13.37 -11.34
CA ALA A 248 -6.23 14.42 -11.36
C ALA A 248 -6.52 14.88 -9.93
N ALA A 249 -6.30 16.15 -9.63
CA ALA A 249 -6.53 16.69 -8.29
C ALA A 249 -7.00 18.15 -8.30
N ASP A 250 -7.36 18.71 -7.13
CA ASP A 250 -7.51 20.16 -7.01
C ASP A 250 -6.13 20.80 -7.10
N THR A 251 -5.24 20.48 -6.17
CA THR A 251 -3.80 20.81 -6.22
C THR A 251 -2.96 19.55 -6.17
N ALA A 252 -1.74 19.60 -6.69
CA ALA A 252 -0.82 18.48 -6.58
C ALA A 252 0.63 18.90 -6.34
N THR A 253 1.32 18.13 -5.51
CA THR A 253 2.77 18.22 -5.30
C THR A 253 3.41 16.85 -5.51
N LEU A 254 4.33 16.76 -6.48
CA LEU A 254 5.22 15.61 -6.66
C LEU A 254 6.62 16.04 -6.22
N PHE A 255 7.17 15.37 -5.22
CA PHE A 255 8.52 15.60 -4.71
C PHE A 255 9.31 14.30 -4.71
N THR A 256 10.58 14.36 -5.10
CA THR A 256 11.52 13.25 -4.95
C THR A 256 12.93 13.75 -4.68
N ALA A 257 13.68 13.01 -3.87
CA ALA A 257 15.11 13.27 -3.68
C ALA A 257 15.97 12.90 -4.90
N GLU A 258 15.47 12.04 -5.80
CA GLU A 258 16.19 11.50 -6.95
C GLU A 258 15.49 11.88 -8.27
N ASN A 259 14.93 10.93 -9.03
CA ASN A 259 14.34 11.21 -10.34
C ASN A 259 12.82 11.23 -10.30
N LEU A 260 12.25 12.29 -10.87
CA LEU A 260 10.82 12.37 -11.19
C LEU A 260 10.60 11.91 -12.64
N ILE A 261 9.94 10.77 -12.80
CA ILE A 261 9.73 10.09 -14.09
C ILE A 261 8.27 10.27 -14.53
N LEU A 262 8.07 11.00 -15.63
CA LEU A 262 6.75 11.37 -16.16
C LEU A 262 6.60 11.00 -17.65
N GLU A 263 7.10 9.83 -18.03
CA GLU A 263 7.00 9.34 -19.41
C GLU A 263 5.54 9.13 -19.83
N GLU A 264 5.14 9.76 -20.94
CA GLU A 264 3.77 9.71 -21.49
C GLU A 264 2.66 10.05 -20.47
N SER A 265 2.99 10.85 -19.45
CA SER A 265 2.12 11.07 -18.31
C SER A 265 1.05 12.14 -18.53
N GLN A 266 -0.10 11.97 -17.89
CA GLN A 266 -1.24 12.89 -17.95
C GLN A 266 -1.48 13.50 -16.57
N LEU A 267 -1.06 14.76 -16.40
CA LEU A 267 -1.20 15.46 -15.13
C LEU A 267 -2.23 16.59 -15.25
N TRP A 268 -3.28 16.54 -14.43
CA TRP A 268 -4.32 17.56 -14.40
C TRP A 268 -4.58 18.06 -12.98
N THR A 269 -4.57 19.38 -12.81
CA THR A 269 -4.96 20.06 -11.57
C THR A 269 -5.85 21.25 -11.88
N GLN A 270 -6.74 21.62 -10.95
CA GLN A 270 -7.50 22.87 -11.05
C GLN A 270 -6.68 24.06 -10.55
N GLY A 271 -5.96 23.86 -9.45
CA GLY A 271 -5.02 24.79 -8.85
C GLY A 271 -3.56 24.41 -9.14
N ASP A 272 -2.69 24.70 -8.18
CA ASP A 272 -1.24 24.60 -8.36
C ASP A 272 -0.79 23.14 -8.56
N LEU A 273 0.15 22.97 -9.49
CA LEU A 273 0.93 21.76 -9.70
C LEU A 273 2.40 22.07 -9.42
N SER A 274 2.95 21.48 -8.36
CA SER A 274 4.35 21.61 -7.97
C SER A 274 5.11 20.31 -8.28
N LEU A 275 6.22 20.43 -9.01
CA LEU A 275 7.13 19.33 -9.32
C LEU A 275 8.51 19.72 -8.76
N LEU A 276 8.95 19.01 -7.72
CA LEU A 276 10.09 19.39 -6.87
C LEU A 276 11.17 18.30 -6.83
#